data_AF-A0A7N4PMK7-F1
#
_entry.id   AF-A0A7N4PMK7-F1
#
_cell.length_a   1.000
_cell.length_b   1.000
_cell.length_c   1.000
_cell.angle_alpha   90.00
_cell.angle_beta   90.00
_cell.angle_gamma   90.00
#
_symmetry.space_group_name_H-M   'P 1'
#
loop_
_entity.id
_entity.type
_entity.pdbx_description
1 polymer ?
#
loop_
_entity_poly.entity_id
_entity_poly.type
_entity_poly.pdbx_seq_one_letter_code
_entity_poly.pdbx_strand_id
1 'polypeptide(L)'
;MNFMLTWVHWCLALLLYLHHAKWSQAAPTPEEGERKSNEVVKFLDVYQRSYCRAIETLVDIFQEYPDEVEFIFKPSCVPLMRCAGCCNDEGLECVPIEVHNVTMQIMRIKPHQGQHIGEMSFLQHSKCGCSPCEPCSERRKHLFVQDPQTCKCSCKNTDSRCKARQLELNERTCRCDKPRR
;
A
#
# COMPACT_ATOMS: atom_id res chain seq x y z
N MET A 1 28.09 34.82 59.61
CA MET A 1 28.62 34.29 58.33
C MET A 1 27.69 33.17 57.86
N ASN A 2 26.50 33.52 57.33
CA ASN A 2 25.48 32.56 56.86
C ASN A 2 24.49 33.18 55.84
N PHE A 3 24.53 34.51 55.64
CA PHE A 3 23.58 35.22 54.78
C PHE A 3 23.86 35.07 53.27
N MET A 4 25.14 34.89 52.90
CA MET A 4 25.51 34.65 51.50
C MET A 4 25.15 33.23 51.05
N LEU A 5 25.24 32.25 51.95
CA LEU A 5 24.92 30.86 51.65
C LEU A 5 23.42 30.68 51.41
N THR A 6 22.57 31.31 52.23
CA THR A 6 21.12 31.27 52.03
C THR A 6 20.73 31.89 50.69
N TRP A 7 21.35 33.01 50.31
CA TRP A 7 21.06 33.67 49.04
C TRP A 7 21.40 32.80 47.82
N VAL A 8 22.54 32.12 47.84
CA VAL A 8 22.94 31.17 46.79
C VAL A 8 21.96 29.99 46.72
N HIS A 9 21.51 29.46 47.86
CA HIS A 9 20.51 28.39 47.91
C HIS A 9 19.15 28.81 47.32
N TRP A 10 18.68 30.03 47.62
CA TRP A 10 17.43 30.54 47.06
C TRP A 10 17.53 30.78 45.54
N CYS A 11 18.66 31.29 45.06
CA CYS A 11 18.89 31.45 43.63
C CYS A 11 18.93 30.11 42.89
N LEU A 12 19.59 29.10 43.46
CA LEU A 12 19.60 27.73 42.92
C LEU A 12 18.20 27.10 42.91
N ALA A 13 17.43 27.28 43.98
CA ALA A 13 16.05 26.81 44.06
C ALA A 13 15.15 27.48 42.99
N LEU A 14 15.31 28.78 42.78
CA LEU A 14 14.57 29.53 41.74
C LEU A 14 14.95 29.05 40.32
N LEU A 15 16.24 28.82 40.07
CA LEU A 15 16.72 28.32 38.78
C LEU A 15 16.22 26.90 38.49
N LEU A 16 16.22 26.02 39.49
CA LEU A 16 15.64 24.67 39.36
C LEU A 16 14.13 24.75 39.11
N TYR A 17 13.41 25.63 39.82
CA TYR A 17 11.97 25.82 39.60
C TYR A 17 11.65 26.29 38.17
N LEU A 18 12.41 27.24 37.64
CA LEU A 18 12.26 27.72 36.27
C LEU A 18 12.64 26.65 35.23
N HIS A 19 13.62 25.79 35.52
CA HIS A 19 13.96 24.65 34.67
C HIS A 19 12.83 23.61 34.62
N HIS A 20 12.20 23.30 35.77
CA HIS A 20 11.06 22.38 35.83
C HIS A 20 9.82 22.94 35.12
N ALA A 21 9.54 24.24 35.26
CA ALA A 21 8.41 24.89 34.56
C ALA A 21 8.58 24.92 33.03
N LYS A 22 9.83 24.92 32.54
CA LYS A 22 10.14 24.89 31.11
C LYS A 22 10.13 23.47 30.54
N TRP A 23 10.38 22.45 31.36
CA TRP A 23 10.30 21.02 30.97
C TRP A 23 8.87 20.46 31.00
N SER A 24 7.96 21.05 31.78
CA SER A 24 6.55 20.63 31.81
C SER A 24 5.72 21.10 30.61
N GLN A 25 6.27 21.95 29.73
CA GLN A 25 5.59 22.46 28.53
C GLN A 25 5.88 21.66 27.25
N ALA A 26 6.62 20.54 27.33
CA ALA A 26 6.97 19.69 26.18
C ALA A 26 6.12 18.41 26.07
N ALA A 27 5.09 18.25 26.89
CA ALA A 27 4.08 17.21 26.71
C ALA A 27 2.76 17.89 26.31
N PRO A 28 2.15 17.54 25.16
CA PRO A 28 0.75 17.87 24.93
C PRO A 28 -0.03 17.26 26.09
N THR A 29 -0.67 18.10 26.89
CA THR A 29 -1.76 17.66 27.75
C THR A 29 -2.75 16.92 26.85
N PRO A 30 -3.12 15.66 27.13
CA PRO A 30 -4.34 15.15 26.53
C PRO A 30 -5.44 16.02 27.12
N GLU A 31 -5.96 16.94 26.32
CA GLU A 31 -7.17 17.65 26.64
C GLU A 31 -8.18 16.59 27.07
N GLU A 32 -8.49 16.66 28.37
CA GLU A 32 -9.78 16.41 28.97
C GLU A 32 -10.79 15.87 27.97
N GLY A 33 -11.03 14.55 28.05
CA GLY A 33 -11.82 13.77 27.13
C GLY A 33 -13.00 14.53 26.53
N GLU A 34 -12.78 15.15 25.38
CA GLU A 34 -13.81 15.29 24.38
C GLU A 34 -14.19 13.86 24.05
N ARG A 35 -15.35 13.44 24.59
CA ARG A 35 -16.14 12.39 23.99
C ARG A 35 -16.09 12.67 22.50
N LYS A 36 -15.27 11.89 21.78
CA LYS A 36 -15.21 11.92 20.33
C LYS A 36 -16.64 11.65 19.92
N SER A 37 -17.37 12.72 19.62
CA SER A 37 -18.72 12.61 19.08
C SER A 37 -18.60 11.65 17.90
N ASN A 38 -19.63 10.86 17.62
CA ASN A 38 -19.63 9.98 16.46
C ASN A 38 -19.49 10.87 15.20
N GLU A 39 -18.25 11.20 14.84
CA GLU A 39 -17.91 12.14 13.80
C GLU A 39 -18.12 11.39 12.49
N VAL A 40 -19.26 11.66 11.87
CA VAL A 40 -19.61 11.06 10.58
C VAL A 40 -18.84 11.81 9.51
N VAL A 41 -17.88 11.13 8.88
CA VAL A 41 -17.22 11.62 7.67
C VAL A 41 -18.30 11.76 6.58
N LYS A 42 -18.42 12.95 6.01
CA LYS A 42 -19.50 13.26 5.06
C LYS A 42 -19.29 12.47 3.76
N PHE A 43 -20.40 12.17 3.08
CA PHE A 43 -20.39 11.43 1.82
C PHE A 43 -19.39 11.98 0.79
N LEU A 44 -19.38 13.31 0.55
CA LEU A 44 -18.48 13.92 -0.42
C LEU A 44 -17.01 13.73 -0.02
N ASP A 45 -16.69 13.75 1.27
CA ASP A 45 -15.33 13.54 1.75
C ASP A 45 -14.90 12.08 1.56
N VAL A 46 -15.79 11.12 1.83
CA VAL A 46 -15.55 9.69 1.56
C VAL A 46 -15.30 9.50 0.07
N TYR A 47 -16.23 9.96 -0.76
CA TYR A 47 -16.19 9.82 -2.22
C TYR A 47 -14.92 10.43 -2.82
N GLN A 48 -14.55 11.65 -2.45
CA GLN A 48 -13.36 12.31 -2.98
C GLN A 48 -12.06 11.65 -2.53
N ARG A 49 -11.99 11.15 -1.29
CA ARG A 49 -10.80 10.48 -0.76
C ARG A 49 -10.63 9.07 -1.32
N SER A 50 -11.74 8.39 -1.64
CA SER A 50 -11.74 7.04 -2.22
C SER A 50 -11.61 7.02 -3.74
N TYR A 51 -11.81 8.15 -4.42
CA TYR A 51 -11.74 8.21 -5.89
C TYR A 51 -10.33 7.90 -6.43
N CYS A 52 -10.28 7.20 -7.57
CA CYS A 52 -9.05 6.77 -8.25
C CYS A 52 -8.00 7.89 -8.36
N ARG A 53 -6.84 7.70 -7.70
CA ARG A 53 -5.71 8.63 -7.73
C ARG A 53 -4.40 7.92 -7.36
N ALA A 54 -3.29 8.63 -7.52
CA ALA A 54 -1.99 8.16 -7.05
C ALA A 54 -1.93 8.33 -5.52
N ILE A 55 -1.65 7.23 -4.80
CA ILE A 55 -1.55 7.18 -3.35
C ILE A 55 -0.24 6.51 -2.97
N GLU A 56 0.43 7.03 -1.95
CA GLU A 56 1.62 6.40 -1.38
C GLU A 56 1.26 5.02 -0.79
N THR A 57 1.86 3.98 -1.36
CA THR A 57 1.59 2.58 -1.02
C THR A 57 2.91 1.88 -0.73
N LEU A 58 2.95 1.06 0.32
CA LEU A 58 4.11 0.23 0.62
C LEU A 58 4.10 -1.00 -0.30
N VAL A 59 5.16 -1.13 -1.09
CA VAL A 59 5.30 -2.20 -2.07
C VAL A 59 6.48 -3.07 -1.68
N ASP A 60 6.26 -4.38 -1.65
CA ASP A 60 7.32 -5.38 -1.40
C ASP A 60 8.31 -5.43 -2.56
N ILE A 61 9.60 -5.29 -2.26
CA ILE A 61 10.66 -5.28 -3.26
C ILE A 61 10.74 -6.63 -4.00
N PHE A 62 10.47 -7.75 -3.33
CA PHE A 62 10.50 -9.08 -3.96
C PHE A 62 9.39 -9.25 -5.00
N GLN A 63 8.24 -8.58 -4.82
CA GLN A 63 7.15 -8.65 -5.80
C GLN A 63 7.49 -7.86 -7.08
N GLU A 64 8.24 -6.77 -6.95
CA GLU A 64 8.70 -5.96 -8.08
C GLU A 64 9.89 -6.61 -8.81
N TYR A 65 10.75 -7.31 -8.06
CA TYR A 65 11.96 -7.96 -8.56
C TYR A 65 11.99 -9.45 -8.20
N PRO A 66 11.09 -10.28 -8.76
CA PRO A 66 11.00 -11.70 -8.42
C PRO A 66 12.24 -12.50 -8.82
N ASP A 67 13.02 -12.01 -9.78
CA ASP A 67 14.23 -12.67 -10.27
C ASP A 67 15.45 -12.50 -9.33
N GLU A 68 15.43 -11.51 -8.43
CA GLU A 68 16.53 -11.16 -7.51
C GLU A 68 16.50 -12.03 -6.23
N VAL A 69 16.44 -13.35 -6.40
CA VAL A 69 16.22 -14.31 -5.30
C VAL A 69 17.43 -14.50 -4.37
N GLU A 70 18.63 -14.06 -4.79
CA GLU A 70 19.86 -14.23 -4.03
C GLU A 70 20.04 -13.22 -2.89
N PHE A 71 19.25 -12.14 -2.90
CA PHE A 71 19.35 -11.05 -1.95
C PHE A 71 18.21 -11.04 -0.95
N ILE A 72 18.53 -10.65 0.28
CA ILE A 72 17.55 -10.14 1.24
C ILE A 72 17.65 -8.62 1.21
N PHE A 73 16.52 -7.95 1.02
CA PHE A 73 16.47 -6.49 0.95
C PHE A 73 16.17 -5.84 2.30
N LYS A 74 16.87 -4.74 2.58
CA LYS A 74 16.60 -3.86 3.72
C LYS A 74 16.49 -2.40 3.25
N PRO A 75 15.32 -1.75 3.40
CA PRO A 75 14.04 -2.31 3.85
C PRO A 75 13.52 -3.39 2.89
N SER A 76 12.56 -4.22 3.33
CA SER A 76 11.92 -5.23 2.47
C SER A 76 10.80 -4.65 1.59
N CYS A 77 10.29 -3.46 1.93
CA CYS A 77 9.31 -2.72 1.16
C CYS A 77 9.69 -1.25 1.05
N VAL A 78 9.18 -0.57 0.01
CA VAL A 78 9.42 0.85 -0.25
C VAL A 78 8.10 1.61 -0.46
N PRO A 79 8.01 2.87 -0.05
CA PRO A 79 6.87 3.72 -0.36
C PRO A 79 6.92 4.18 -1.83
N LEU A 80 5.90 3.83 -2.61
CA LEU A 80 5.76 4.25 -4.01
C LEU A 80 4.39 4.83 -4.25
N MET A 81 4.29 5.80 -5.16
CA MET A 81 2.98 6.25 -5.64
C MET A 81 2.40 5.19 -6.58
N ARG A 82 1.26 4.61 -6.18
CA ARG A 82 0.51 3.63 -6.96
C ARG A 82 -0.93 4.10 -7.16
N CYS A 83 -1.55 3.66 -8.24
CA CYS A 83 -2.94 3.98 -8.51
C CYS A 83 -3.80 3.12 -7.60
N ALA A 84 -4.64 3.78 -6.81
CA ALA A 84 -5.53 3.15 -5.88
C ALA A 84 -6.81 3.98 -5.72
N GLY A 85 -7.86 3.32 -5.23
CA GLY A 85 -9.19 3.90 -5.09
C GLY A 85 -10.21 3.16 -5.96
N CYS A 86 -11.43 3.67 -5.96
CA CYS A 86 -12.54 3.15 -6.74
C CYS A 86 -12.92 4.09 -7.90
N CYS A 87 -13.56 3.48 -8.89
CA CYS A 87 -14.28 4.17 -9.95
C CYS A 87 -15.79 4.11 -9.67
N ASN A 88 -16.57 4.95 -10.35
CA ASN A 88 -18.02 5.05 -10.14
C ASN A 88 -18.82 3.89 -10.74
N ASP A 89 -18.19 3.09 -11.59
CA ASP A 89 -18.81 2.03 -12.36
C ASP A 89 -17.95 0.77 -12.23
N GLU A 90 -18.62 -0.36 -12.00
CA GLU A 90 -18.02 -1.69 -11.84
C GLU A 90 -17.33 -2.21 -13.12
N GLY A 91 -17.63 -1.63 -14.28
CA GLY A 91 -16.95 -1.90 -15.54
C GLY A 91 -15.68 -1.09 -15.76
N LEU A 92 -15.27 -0.25 -14.79
CA LEU A 92 -14.07 0.58 -14.86
C LEU A 92 -13.02 0.15 -13.82
N GLU A 93 -11.76 0.12 -14.23
CA GLU A 93 -10.61 -0.04 -13.33
C GLU A 93 -9.81 1.25 -13.16
N CYS A 94 -9.19 1.39 -11.98
CA CYS A 94 -8.26 2.48 -11.69
C CYS A 94 -6.86 2.12 -12.20
N VAL A 95 -6.43 2.75 -13.28
CA VAL A 95 -5.17 2.43 -13.99
C VAL A 95 -4.25 3.65 -14.09
N PRO A 96 -2.93 3.44 -14.21
CA PRO A 96 -1.99 4.53 -14.47
C PRO A 96 -2.17 5.10 -15.87
N ILE A 97 -2.31 6.42 -15.96
CA ILE A 97 -2.27 7.19 -17.22
C ILE A 97 -0.83 7.61 -17.53
N GLU A 98 -0.07 7.94 -16.48
CA GLU A 98 1.30 8.42 -16.59
C GLU A 98 2.17 7.80 -15.51
N VAL A 99 3.37 7.38 -15.91
CA VAL A 99 4.33 6.67 -15.06
C VAL A 99 5.74 7.21 -15.28
N HIS A 100 6.57 7.08 -14.25
CA HIS A 100 8.00 7.36 -14.30
C HIS A 100 8.73 6.44 -13.32
N ASN A 101 10.04 6.29 -13.48
CA ASN A 101 10.85 5.52 -12.55
C ASN A 101 11.46 6.42 -11.48
N VAL A 102 11.50 5.92 -10.24
CA VAL A 102 12.21 6.57 -9.13
C VAL A 102 13.30 5.63 -8.65
N THR A 103 14.50 6.17 -8.43
CA THR A 103 15.63 5.39 -7.94
C THR A 103 15.81 5.59 -6.44
N MET A 104 15.96 4.49 -5.71
CA MET A 104 16.15 4.47 -4.26
C MET A 104 17.39 3.66 -3.90
N GLN A 105 18.03 4.02 -2.79
CA GLN A 105 19.12 3.24 -2.22
C GLN A 105 18.55 2.15 -1.31
N ILE A 106 18.87 0.91 -1.62
CA ILE A 106 18.40 -0.28 -0.91
C ILE A 106 19.61 -1.09 -0.46
N MET A 107 19.60 -1.55 0.79
CA MET A 107 20.62 -2.47 1.27
C MET A 107 20.31 -3.87 0.76
N ARG A 108 21.27 -4.43 0.02
CA ARG A 108 21.25 -5.78 -0.53
C ARG A 108 22.15 -6.66 0.34
N ILE A 109 21.58 -7.73 0.88
CA ILE A 109 22.28 -8.66 1.77
C ILE A 109 22.35 -10.02 1.08
N LYS A 110 23.56 -10.49 0.77
CA LYS A 110 23.79 -11.88 0.36
C LYS A 110 24.15 -12.70 1.60
N PRO A 111 23.35 -13.71 1.97
CA PRO A 111 23.69 -14.59 3.09
C PRO A 111 25.10 -15.15 2.93
N HIS A 112 25.90 -15.10 3.99
CA HIS A 112 27.29 -15.59 4.06
C HIS A 112 28.34 -14.86 3.18
N GLN A 113 27.95 -13.86 2.37
CA GLN A 113 28.88 -13.14 1.50
C GLN A 113 29.03 -11.65 1.88
N GLY A 114 28.02 -11.06 2.52
CA GLY A 114 28.08 -9.69 3.03
C GLY A 114 26.87 -8.85 2.64
N GLN A 115 26.98 -7.54 2.87
CA GLN A 115 25.93 -6.57 2.56
C GLN A 115 26.52 -5.32 1.91
N HIS A 116 25.77 -4.70 1.01
CA HIS A 116 26.12 -3.42 0.40
C HIS A 116 24.87 -2.59 0.13
N ILE A 117 25.03 -1.27 0.01
CA ILE A 117 23.97 -0.39 -0.44
C ILE A 117 24.08 -0.27 -1.96
N GLY A 118 22.99 -0.55 -2.67
CA GLY A 118 22.91 -0.41 -4.12
C GLY A 118 21.67 0.38 -4.52
N GLU A 119 21.73 0.96 -5.71
CA GLU A 119 20.59 1.66 -6.29
C GLU A 119 19.63 0.66 -6.94
N MET A 120 18.33 0.93 -6.80
CA MET A 120 17.25 0.19 -7.42
C MET A 120 16.24 1.20 -7.97
N SER A 121 15.80 1.00 -9.20
CA SER A 121 14.72 1.81 -9.79
C SER A 121 13.38 1.14 -9.55
N PHE A 122 12.31 1.90 -9.37
CA PHE A 122 10.96 1.37 -9.19
C PHE A 122 9.99 2.15 -10.05
N LEU A 123 9.00 1.47 -10.62
CA LEU A 123 7.93 2.11 -11.38
C LEU A 123 6.98 2.85 -10.42
N GLN A 124 6.73 4.12 -10.72
CA GLN A 124 5.87 5.01 -9.95
C GLN A 124 4.81 5.65 -10.85
N HIS A 125 3.59 5.79 -10.33
CA HIS A 125 2.47 6.38 -11.06
C HIS A 125 2.35 7.87 -10.72
N SER A 126 2.46 8.75 -11.71
CA SER A 126 2.25 10.21 -11.53
C SER A 126 0.79 10.61 -11.72
N LYS A 127 0.05 9.92 -12.59
CA LYS A 127 -1.36 10.20 -12.87
C LYS A 127 -2.16 8.92 -13.05
N CYS A 128 -3.37 8.90 -12.51
CA CYS A 128 -4.30 7.77 -12.59
C CYS A 128 -5.63 8.20 -13.20
N GLY A 129 -6.38 7.24 -13.73
CA GLY A 129 -7.76 7.45 -14.13
C GLY A 129 -8.54 6.16 -14.26
N CYS A 130 -9.85 6.31 -14.47
CA CYS A 130 -10.77 5.21 -14.66
C CYS A 130 -10.85 4.87 -16.15
N SER A 131 -10.48 3.64 -16.49
CA SER A 131 -10.56 3.10 -17.85
C SER A 131 -11.49 1.88 -17.87
N PRO A 132 -12.24 1.63 -18.96
CA PRO A 132 -12.99 0.40 -19.10
C PRO A 132 -12.10 -0.83 -18.97
N CYS A 133 -12.57 -1.84 -18.23
CA CYS A 133 -11.94 -3.16 -18.24
C CYS A 133 -11.90 -3.69 -19.68
N GLU A 134 -10.77 -4.23 -20.09
CA GLU A 134 -10.70 -5.01 -21.33
C GLU A 134 -11.59 -6.26 -21.21
N PRO A 135 -12.44 -6.57 -22.21
CA PRO A 135 -13.34 -7.71 -22.13
C PRO A 135 -12.54 -9.02 -22.18
N CYS A 136 -12.80 -9.93 -21.23
CA CYS A 136 -12.12 -11.24 -21.15
C CYS A 136 -12.08 -12.04 -22.46
N SER A 137 -13.13 -11.89 -23.29
CA SER A 137 -13.16 -12.44 -24.65
C SER A 137 -14.29 -11.77 -25.43
N GLU A 138 -14.03 -11.22 -26.61
CA GLU A 138 -15.11 -10.69 -27.45
C GLU A 138 -16.12 -11.77 -27.86
N ARG A 139 -15.64 -12.94 -28.28
CA ARG A 139 -16.50 -14.02 -28.82
C ARG A 139 -17.14 -14.89 -27.76
N ARG A 140 -16.59 -14.95 -26.53
CA ARG A 140 -16.94 -15.96 -25.52
C ARG A 140 -17.25 -15.38 -24.15
N LYS A 141 -17.73 -14.13 -24.07
CA LYS A 141 -18.10 -13.42 -22.82
C LYS A 141 -18.87 -14.29 -21.82
N HIS A 142 -19.82 -15.10 -22.30
CA HIS A 142 -20.67 -15.93 -21.44
C HIS A 142 -19.94 -17.02 -20.64
N LEU A 143 -18.71 -17.40 -21.02
CA LEU A 143 -17.92 -18.44 -20.32
C LEU A 143 -16.99 -17.87 -19.26
N PHE A 144 -16.76 -16.56 -19.27
CA PHE A 144 -15.86 -15.88 -18.34
C PHE A 144 -16.66 -15.12 -17.27
N VAL A 145 -16.03 -14.95 -16.11
CA VAL A 145 -16.41 -14.01 -15.06
C VAL A 145 -15.27 -13.01 -14.95
N GLN A 146 -15.60 -11.73 -15.03
CA GLN A 146 -14.65 -10.65 -14.80
C GLN A 146 -14.87 -10.10 -13.40
N ASP A 147 -13.78 -9.97 -12.64
CA ASP A 147 -13.80 -9.28 -11.37
C ASP A 147 -13.91 -7.75 -11.61
N PRO A 148 -14.93 -7.07 -11.09
CA PRO A 148 -15.15 -5.63 -11.32
C PRO A 148 -14.04 -4.71 -10.80
N GLN A 149 -13.28 -5.13 -9.80
CA GLN A 149 -12.30 -4.26 -9.13
C GLN A 149 -10.89 -4.45 -9.67
N THR A 150 -10.58 -5.66 -10.14
CA THR A 150 -9.25 -6.05 -10.63
C THR A 150 -9.21 -6.32 -12.13
N CYS A 151 -10.38 -6.28 -12.79
CA CYS A 151 -10.61 -6.73 -14.17
C CYS A 151 -10.12 -8.15 -14.47
N LYS A 152 -9.79 -8.95 -13.44
CA LYS A 152 -9.24 -10.30 -13.60
C LYS A 152 -10.29 -11.22 -14.18
N CYS A 153 -9.91 -11.91 -15.24
CA CYS A 153 -10.77 -12.88 -15.91
C CYS A 153 -10.61 -14.27 -15.31
N SER A 154 -11.72 -14.92 -15.01
CA SER A 154 -11.77 -16.32 -14.55
C SER A 154 -12.84 -17.11 -15.31
N CYS A 155 -12.72 -18.43 -15.31
CA CYS A 155 -13.69 -19.30 -15.96
C CYS A 155 -14.92 -19.54 -15.08
N LYS A 156 -16.12 -19.48 -15.68
CA LYS A 156 -17.35 -19.92 -14.99
C LYS A 156 -17.36 -21.41 -14.66
N ASN A 157 -16.70 -22.21 -15.49
CA ASN A 157 -16.51 -23.63 -15.22
C ASN A 157 -15.28 -23.82 -14.34
N THR A 158 -15.41 -24.65 -13.33
CA THR A 158 -14.29 -25.13 -12.52
C THR A 158 -13.71 -26.41 -13.09
N ASP A 159 -12.44 -26.66 -12.81
CA ASP A 159 -11.77 -27.91 -13.19
C ASP A 159 -12.51 -29.14 -12.64
N SER A 160 -12.95 -29.09 -11.38
CA SER A 160 -13.77 -30.14 -10.76
C SER A 160 -15.05 -30.45 -11.52
N ARG A 161 -15.72 -29.42 -12.06
CA ARG A 161 -16.96 -29.56 -12.84
C ARG A 161 -16.70 -30.20 -14.21
N CYS A 162 -15.58 -29.88 -14.85
CA CYS A 162 -15.18 -30.53 -16.10
C CYS A 162 -14.79 -32.00 -15.86
N LYS A 163 -14.02 -32.27 -14.80
CA LYS A 163 -13.59 -33.62 -14.42
C LYS A 163 -14.74 -34.55 -14.07
N ALA A 164 -15.81 -34.05 -13.44
CA ALA A 164 -17.04 -34.81 -13.21
C ALA A 164 -17.69 -35.33 -14.52
N ARG A 165 -17.36 -34.72 -15.66
CA ARG A 165 -17.82 -35.10 -17.00
C ARG A 165 -16.74 -35.81 -17.82
N GLN A 166 -15.62 -36.20 -17.20
CA GLN A 166 -14.45 -36.79 -17.88
C GLN A 166 -13.84 -35.87 -18.94
N LEU A 167 -13.87 -34.57 -18.69
CA LEU A 167 -13.31 -33.51 -19.53
C LEU A 167 -12.28 -32.70 -18.73
N GLU A 168 -11.43 -31.97 -19.44
CA GLU A 168 -10.44 -31.07 -18.85
C GLU A 168 -10.84 -29.62 -19.11
N LEU A 169 -10.70 -28.76 -18.10
CA LEU A 169 -10.93 -27.33 -18.27
C LEU A 169 -9.79 -26.72 -19.08
N ASN A 170 -10.12 -26.14 -20.21
CA ASN A 170 -9.21 -25.32 -20.98
C ASN A 170 -9.29 -23.87 -20.46
N GLU A 171 -8.34 -23.47 -19.61
CA GLU A 171 -8.34 -22.15 -18.96
C GLU A 171 -8.32 -20.96 -19.94
N ARG A 172 -7.78 -21.15 -21.15
CA ARG A 172 -7.75 -20.09 -22.17
C ARG A 172 -9.10 -19.88 -22.84
N THR A 173 -9.94 -20.91 -22.89
CA THR A 173 -11.22 -20.87 -23.59
C THR A 173 -12.43 -21.00 -22.67
N CYS A 174 -12.20 -21.37 -21.41
CA CYS A 174 -13.17 -21.72 -20.39
C CYS A 174 -14.15 -22.84 -20.79
N ARG A 175 -13.73 -23.71 -21.72
CA ARG A 175 -14.48 -24.89 -22.15
C ARG A 175 -13.97 -26.14 -21.45
N CYS A 176 -14.87 -27.07 -21.21
CA CYS A 176 -14.50 -28.44 -20.86
C CYS A 176 -14.25 -29.20 -22.17
N ASP A 177 -12.98 -29.41 -22.50
CA ASP A 177 -12.57 -30.11 -23.71
C ASP A 177 -12.20 -31.57 -23.39
N LYS A 178 -12.17 -32.43 -24.40
CA LYS A 178 -11.66 -33.80 -24.20
C LYS A 178 -10.15 -33.74 -23.91
N PRO A 179 -9.64 -34.60 -23.02
CA PRO A 179 -8.21 -34.69 -22.77
C PRO A 179 -7.47 -34.90 -24.09
N ARG A 180 -6.45 -34.08 -24.36
CA ARG A 180 -5.56 -34.32 -25.51
C ARG A 180 -4.71 -35.53 -25.15
N ARG A 181 -4.92 -36.64 -25.88
CA ARG A 181 -4.08 -37.84 -25.81
C ARG A 181 -2.65 -37.53 -26.22
#